data_AF-A0A957RAP7-F1
#
_entry.id   AF-A0A957RAP7-F1
#
_cell.length_a   1.000
_cell.length_b   1.000
_cell.length_c   1.000
_cell.angle_alpha   90.00
_cell.angle_beta   90.00
_cell.angle_gamma   90.00
#
_symmetry.space_group_name_H-M   'P 1'
#
loop_
_entity.id
_entity.type
_entity.pdbx_description
1 polymer ?
#
loop_
_entity_poly.entity_id
_entity_poly.type
_entity_poly.pdbx_seq_one_letter_code
_entity_poly.pdbx_strand_id
1 'polypeptide(L)'
;VGLYRNQPEEKVAAELAGVPERTFVTAHTHVQIDRHVTWQPADGAELSTHPHGEMQRPDGPARHWHIVNPGSVGLPLNRQTEAQFAVIESVDPALEPGGWAVTHHRVAYDRAAALDAYARRGMLEAGGVMSHLFYWELVTAEVEIIYFYRWAYENGLDPDRDGLQTVFAQYDQRTGRGQYVRERDPLHNGAAR
;
A
#
# COMPACT_ATOMS: atom_id res chain seq x y z
N VAL A 1 -2.65 2.39 7.93
CA VAL A 1 -2.76 1.14 8.70
C VAL A 1 -2.43 -0.01 7.76
N GLY A 2 -1.45 -0.87 8.06
CA GLY A 2 -1.15 -2.02 7.20
C GLY A 2 0.32 -2.42 7.23
N LEU A 3 0.60 -3.67 6.88
CA LEU A 3 1.94 -4.22 6.82
C LEU A 3 2.60 -3.87 5.49
N TYR A 4 3.81 -3.31 5.55
CA TYR A 4 4.56 -2.90 4.35
C TYR A 4 5.63 -3.92 3.98
N ARG A 5 5.96 -4.01 2.69
CA ARG A 5 7.00 -4.92 2.17
C ARG A 5 8.31 -4.82 2.95
N ASN A 6 8.75 -3.59 3.23
CA ASN A 6 10.03 -3.29 3.87
C ASN A 6 9.90 -2.94 5.36
N GLN A 7 8.77 -3.27 6.01
CA GLN A 7 8.58 -3.00 7.43
C GLN A 7 9.59 -3.80 8.28
N PRO A 8 10.29 -3.18 9.25
CA PRO A 8 11.19 -3.91 10.13
C PRO A 8 10.47 -5.05 10.88
N GLU A 9 11.15 -6.18 11.06
CA GLU A 9 10.59 -7.40 11.67
C GLU A 9 10.09 -7.15 13.09
N GLU A 10 10.82 -6.34 13.87
CA GLU A 10 10.40 -5.89 15.20
C GLU A 10 9.04 -5.19 15.18
N LYS A 11 8.80 -4.32 14.19
CA LYS A 11 7.52 -3.62 14.07
C LYS A 11 6.40 -4.56 13.64
N VAL A 12 6.70 -5.50 12.75
CA VAL A 12 5.74 -6.56 12.38
C VAL A 12 5.39 -7.41 13.61
N ALA A 13 6.39 -7.81 14.39
CA ALA A 13 6.20 -8.60 15.61
C ALA A 13 5.37 -7.85 16.65
N ALA A 14 5.60 -6.54 16.81
CA ALA A 14 4.80 -5.68 17.69
C ALA A 14 3.33 -5.59 17.24
N GLU A 15 3.07 -5.43 15.94
CA GLU A 15 1.71 -5.38 15.39
C GLU A 15 0.97 -6.73 15.49
N LEU A 16 1.70 -7.85 15.40
CA LEU A 16 1.14 -9.20 15.42
C LEU A 16 1.26 -9.92 16.76
N ALA A 17 1.73 -9.24 17.82
CA ALA A 17 2.10 -9.87 19.10
C ALA A 17 0.97 -10.70 19.73
N GLY A 18 -0.28 -10.24 19.56
CA GLY A 18 -1.49 -10.87 20.11
C GLY A 18 -2.26 -11.75 19.15
N VAL A 19 -1.76 -11.99 17.93
CA VAL A 19 -2.49 -12.75 16.91
C VAL A 19 -1.93 -14.17 16.79
N PRO A 20 -2.74 -15.23 17.00
CA PRO A 20 -2.25 -16.61 17.02
C PRO A 20 -1.97 -17.20 15.62
N GLU A 21 -2.60 -16.67 14.58
CA GLU A 21 -2.41 -17.10 13.20
C GLU A 21 -0.96 -16.89 12.75
N ARG A 22 -0.48 -17.78 11.88
CA ARG A 22 0.88 -17.72 11.32
C ARG A 22 0.91 -17.18 9.90
N THR A 23 -0.23 -17.05 9.25
CA THR A 23 -0.35 -16.55 7.87
C THR A 23 -1.37 -15.42 7.83
N PHE A 24 -0.99 -14.29 7.26
CA PHE A 24 -1.77 -13.06 7.25
C PHE A 24 -2.00 -12.58 5.83
N VAL A 25 -3.26 -12.41 5.45
CA VAL A 25 -3.62 -11.73 4.20
C VAL A 25 -3.98 -10.28 4.51
N THR A 26 -3.24 -9.34 3.93
CA THR A 26 -3.44 -7.89 4.05
C THR A 26 -3.87 -7.32 2.71
N ALA A 27 -4.53 -6.16 2.70
CA ALA A 27 -5.01 -5.55 1.45
C ALA A 27 -4.79 -4.02 1.37
N HIS A 28 -4.60 -3.33 2.50
CA HIS A 28 -4.69 -1.86 2.55
C HIS A 28 -3.59 -1.10 1.79
N THR A 29 -2.43 -1.71 1.51
CA THR A 29 -1.34 -1.03 0.80
C THR A 29 -1.42 -1.15 -0.72
N HIS A 30 -2.29 -2.03 -1.25
CA HIS A 30 -2.47 -2.26 -2.69
C HIS A 30 -1.19 -2.73 -3.43
N VAL A 31 -0.17 -3.17 -2.70
CA VAL A 31 1.10 -3.64 -3.25
C VAL A 31 1.26 -5.12 -2.93
N GLN A 32 1.57 -5.92 -3.94
CA GLN A 32 1.84 -7.35 -3.77
C GLN A 32 2.99 -7.60 -2.80
N ILE A 33 2.73 -8.38 -1.76
CA ILE A 33 3.70 -8.82 -0.75
C ILE A 33 3.59 -10.33 -0.64
N ASP A 34 4.73 -10.98 -0.67
CA ASP A 34 4.94 -12.34 -0.19
C ASP A 34 6.17 -12.29 0.70
N ARG A 35 6.01 -12.49 2.00
CA ARG A 35 7.12 -12.34 2.93
C ARG A 35 7.00 -13.27 4.12
N HIS A 36 8.04 -14.02 4.35
CA HIS A 36 8.27 -14.72 5.61
C HIS A 36 9.04 -13.81 6.57
N VAL A 37 8.51 -13.64 7.77
CA VAL A 37 9.12 -12.86 8.85
C VAL A 37 9.39 -13.81 10.00
N THR A 38 10.66 -13.98 10.32
CA THR A 38 11.09 -14.66 11.54
C THR A 38 11.60 -13.61 12.50
N TRP A 39 11.02 -13.53 13.68
CA TRP A 39 11.47 -12.61 14.72
C TRP A 39 11.83 -13.37 15.99
N GLN A 40 13.01 -13.06 16.51
CA GLN A 40 13.44 -13.45 17.84
C GLN A 40 13.65 -12.15 18.63
N PRO A 41 13.20 -12.08 19.89
CA PRO A 41 13.63 -11.02 20.79
C PRO A 41 15.17 -11.00 20.82
N ALA A 42 15.80 -9.86 20.62
CA ALA A 42 17.25 -9.77 20.66
C ALA A 42 17.76 -10.14 22.07
N ASP A 43 18.78 -10.98 22.13
CA ASP A 43 19.60 -11.19 23.31
C ASP A 43 20.31 -9.86 23.65
N GLY A 44 19.71 -9.02 24.50
CA GLY A 44 20.42 -7.88 25.09
C GLY A 44 19.83 -6.48 24.88
N ALA A 45 18.52 -6.30 24.91
CA ALA A 45 18.00 -5.03 25.42
C ALA A 45 18.50 -4.89 26.87
N GLU A 46 19.23 -3.81 27.16
CA GLU A 46 20.04 -3.58 28.34
C GLU A 46 19.49 -4.23 29.61
N LEU A 47 20.37 -4.97 30.31
CA LEU A 47 20.20 -5.29 31.73
C LEU A 47 19.73 -4.01 32.42
N SER A 48 18.47 -3.98 32.86
CA SER A 48 17.95 -2.85 33.61
C SER A 48 18.91 -2.59 34.76
N THR A 49 19.41 -1.36 34.89
CA THR A 49 20.33 -0.96 35.95
C THR A 49 19.64 -0.84 37.32
N HIS A 50 18.43 -1.39 37.48
CA HIS A 50 17.74 -1.48 38.76
C HIS A 50 18.25 -2.67 39.58
N PRO A 51 18.97 -2.45 40.70
CA PRO A 51 19.53 -3.53 41.53
C PRO A 51 18.48 -4.35 42.29
N HIS A 52 17.18 -4.09 42.09
CA HIS A 52 16.06 -4.81 42.70
C HIS A 52 14.91 -5.12 41.72
N GLY A 53 15.10 -4.93 40.42
CA GLY A 53 14.13 -5.38 39.41
C GLY A 53 14.42 -6.84 39.05
N GLU A 54 13.40 -7.69 39.02
CA GLU A 54 13.56 -9.07 38.52
C GLU A 54 14.20 -9.01 37.12
N MET A 55 15.36 -9.64 37.01
CA MET A 55 16.11 -9.78 35.77
C MET A 55 15.39 -10.82 34.89
N GLN A 56 14.23 -10.47 34.36
CA GLN A 56 13.52 -11.33 33.41
C GLN A 56 14.08 -11.12 32.02
N ARG A 57 14.69 -12.17 31.49
CA ARG A 57 14.96 -12.29 30.05
C ARG A 57 13.62 -12.27 29.31
N PRO A 58 13.52 -11.63 28.14
CA PRO A 58 12.49 -11.99 27.18
C PRO A 58 12.81 -13.39 26.62
N ASP A 59 12.58 -14.44 27.41
CA ASP A 59 12.64 -15.82 26.95
C ASP A 59 11.37 -16.10 26.15
N GLY A 60 11.48 -16.14 24.83
CA GLY A 60 10.36 -16.44 23.94
C GLY A 60 10.83 -17.25 22.73
N PRO A 61 10.06 -18.26 22.29
CA PRO A 61 10.40 -18.99 21.07
C PRO A 61 10.39 -18.03 19.88
N ALA A 62 11.28 -18.28 18.91
CA ALA A 62 11.25 -17.62 17.62
C ALA A 62 9.84 -17.67 17.03
N ARG A 63 9.31 -16.51 16.64
CA ARG A 63 8.03 -16.41 15.98
C ARG A 63 8.25 -16.32 14.49
N HIS A 64 7.36 -16.97 13.74
CA HIS A 64 7.40 -16.97 12.29
C HIS A 64 6.01 -16.64 11.74
N TRP A 65 5.98 -15.71 10.80
CA TRP A 65 4.76 -15.28 10.12
C TRP A 65 4.97 -15.22 8.62
N HIS A 66 3.97 -15.68 7.87
CA HIS A 66 3.86 -15.52 6.43
C HIS A 66 2.87 -14.40 6.11
N ILE A 67 3.35 -13.30 5.54
CA ILE A 67 2.56 -12.11 5.25
C ILE A 67 2.35 -12.01 3.76
N VAL A 68 1.09 -12.03 3.37
CA VAL A 68 0.62 -11.98 1.99
C VAL A 68 -0.17 -10.71 1.78
N ASN A 69 0.09 -10.01 0.69
CA ASN A 69 -0.82 -9.02 0.14
C ASN A 69 -1.05 -9.37 -1.33
N PRO A 70 -2.30 -9.58 -1.78
CA PRO A 70 -2.56 -9.97 -3.16
C PRO A 70 -2.34 -8.82 -4.15
N GLY A 71 -2.16 -7.58 -3.66
CA GLY A 71 -2.16 -6.36 -4.47
C GLY A 71 -3.58 -5.81 -4.62
N SER A 72 -3.83 -5.16 -5.74
CA SER A 72 -5.14 -4.60 -6.07
C SER A 72 -5.50 -4.85 -7.53
N VAL A 73 -6.71 -5.35 -7.76
CA VAL A 73 -7.25 -5.59 -9.11
C VAL A 73 -7.58 -4.26 -9.80
N GLY A 74 -8.17 -3.31 -9.05
CA GLY A 74 -8.69 -2.07 -9.61
C GLY A 74 -7.82 -0.84 -9.39
N LEU A 75 -6.91 -0.85 -8.41
CA LEU A 75 -6.12 0.32 -8.04
C LEU A 75 -4.75 -0.09 -7.47
N PRO A 76 -3.86 -0.72 -8.25
CA PRO A 76 -2.50 -0.99 -7.80
C PRO A 76 -1.74 0.33 -7.53
N LEU A 77 -0.90 0.36 -6.50
CA LEU A 77 -0.16 1.57 -6.06
C LEU A 77 1.36 1.38 -6.11
N ASN A 78 1.83 0.63 -7.11
CA ASN A 78 3.25 0.28 -7.31
C ASN A 78 3.79 0.64 -8.71
N ARG A 79 3.17 1.62 -9.39
CA ARG A 79 3.50 2.07 -10.75
C ARG A 79 3.27 1.03 -11.85
N GLN A 80 2.56 -0.05 -11.53
CA GLN A 80 2.21 -1.11 -12.46
C GLN A 80 0.69 -1.16 -12.55
N THR A 81 0.16 -0.95 -13.75
CA THR A 81 -1.26 -0.66 -13.97
C THR A 81 -2.11 -1.90 -14.24
N GLU A 82 -1.46 -3.05 -14.39
CA GLU A 82 -2.08 -4.36 -14.52
C GLU A 82 -2.89 -4.70 -13.26
N ALA A 83 -3.99 -5.42 -13.41
CA ALA A 83 -4.75 -5.94 -12.28
C ALA A 83 -3.89 -6.94 -11.51
N GLN A 84 -3.81 -6.79 -10.19
CA GLN A 84 -2.97 -7.61 -9.30
C GLN A 84 -3.81 -8.41 -8.32
N PHE A 85 -3.57 -9.71 -8.26
CA PHE A 85 -4.15 -10.61 -7.26
C PHE A 85 -3.18 -11.75 -6.94
N ALA A 86 -3.54 -12.61 -6.00
CA ALA A 86 -2.80 -13.83 -5.70
C ALA A 86 -3.74 -15.03 -5.63
N VAL A 87 -3.25 -16.18 -6.07
CA VAL A 87 -3.83 -17.50 -5.78
C VAL A 87 -3.05 -18.08 -4.61
N ILE A 88 -3.75 -18.57 -3.60
CA ILE A 88 -3.17 -19.15 -2.39
C ILE A 88 -3.63 -20.61 -2.32
N GLU A 89 -2.68 -21.52 -2.28
CA GLU A 89 -2.92 -22.95 -2.29
C GLU A 89 -2.44 -23.59 -0.99
N SER A 90 -3.24 -24.50 -0.44
CA SER A 90 -2.81 -25.30 0.70
C SER A 90 -1.79 -26.34 0.25
N VAL A 91 -0.63 -26.33 0.88
CA VAL A 91 0.47 -27.26 0.60
C VAL A 91 0.95 -27.92 1.89
N ASP A 92 1.76 -28.97 1.77
CA ASP A 92 2.40 -29.60 2.92
C ASP A 92 3.25 -28.57 3.69
N PRO A 93 3.11 -28.40 5.01
CA PRO A 93 3.95 -27.50 5.82
C PRO A 93 5.46 -27.80 5.76
N ALA A 94 5.86 -28.99 5.32
CA ALA A 94 7.26 -29.32 5.04
C ALA A 94 7.79 -28.64 3.77
N LEU A 95 6.90 -28.25 2.84
CA LEU A 95 7.24 -27.51 1.62
C LEU A 95 7.22 -26.00 1.87
N GLU A 96 6.25 -25.51 2.64
CA GLU A 96 6.07 -24.08 2.91
C GLU A 96 5.69 -23.85 4.38
N PRO A 97 6.51 -23.15 5.19
CA PRO A 97 6.16 -22.83 6.57
C PRO A 97 4.81 -22.12 6.70
N GLY A 98 3.85 -22.80 7.35
CA GLY A 98 2.47 -22.33 7.49
C GLY A 98 1.49 -23.02 6.55
N GLY A 99 1.96 -23.81 5.58
CA GLY A 99 1.14 -24.67 4.71
C GLY A 99 0.41 -23.94 3.59
N TRP A 100 0.92 -22.78 3.16
CA TRP A 100 0.28 -21.93 2.15
C TRP A 100 1.28 -21.43 1.10
N ALA A 101 1.21 -21.96 -0.11
CA ALA A 101 1.98 -21.45 -1.24
C ALA A 101 1.22 -20.32 -1.94
N VAL A 102 1.93 -19.27 -2.35
CA VAL A 102 1.32 -18.08 -2.95
C VAL A 102 1.85 -17.88 -4.37
N THR A 103 0.94 -17.69 -5.32
CA THR A 103 1.28 -17.30 -6.69
C THR A 103 0.65 -15.94 -6.99
N HIS A 104 1.48 -14.92 -7.20
CA HIS A 104 1.03 -13.59 -7.61
C HIS A 104 0.80 -13.51 -9.11
N HIS A 105 -0.34 -12.94 -9.49
CA HIS A 105 -0.72 -12.73 -10.87
C HIS A 105 -0.79 -11.24 -11.21
N ARG A 106 -0.50 -10.93 -12.47
CA ARG A 106 -0.66 -9.60 -13.06
C ARG A 106 -1.30 -9.76 -14.43
N VAL A 107 -2.40 -9.05 -14.64
CA VAL A 107 -3.19 -9.18 -15.86
C VAL A 107 -3.39 -7.80 -16.47
N ALA A 108 -2.82 -7.59 -17.65
CA ALA A 108 -3.13 -6.42 -18.47
C ALA A 108 -4.60 -6.47 -18.90
N TYR A 109 -5.26 -5.32 -18.88
CA TYR A 109 -6.66 -5.18 -19.28
C TYR A 109 -6.86 -3.84 -19.98
N ASP A 110 -7.93 -3.74 -20.77
CA ASP A 110 -8.33 -2.46 -21.35
C ASP A 110 -8.87 -1.54 -20.25
N ARG A 111 -8.01 -0.61 -19.83
CA ARG A 111 -8.32 0.38 -18.80
C ARG A 111 -9.15 1.54 -19.33
N ALA A 112 -9.22 1.72 -20.65
CA ALA A 112 -9.89 2.88 -21.25
C ALA A 112 -11.37 2.91 -20.87
N ALA A 113 -12.06 1.76 -20.86
CA ALA A 113 -13.47 1.72 -20.47
C ALA A 113 -13.71 2.13 -19.00
N ALA A 114 -12.81 1.72 -18.09
CA ALA A 114 -12.91 2.08 -16.67
C ALA A 114 -12.63 3.58 -16.44
N LEU A 115 -11.56 4.09 -17.06
CA LEU A 115 -11.22 5.51 -17.02
C LEU A 115 -12.32 6.36 -17.67
N ASP A 116 -12.91 5.89 -18.77
CA ASP A 116 -13.99 6.59 -19.46
C ASP A 116 -15.25 6.68 -18.60
N ALA A 117 -15.61 5.58 -17.93
CA ALA A 117 -16.71 5.58 -16.99
C ALA A 117 -16.47 6.59 -15.85
N TYR A 118 -15.23 6.69 -15.37
CA TYR A 118 -14.84 7.65 -14.34
C TYR A 118 -14.97 9.11 -14.84
N ALA A 119 -14.49 9.38 -16.04
CA ALA A 119 -14.44 10.72 -16.60
C ALA A 119 -15.80 11.23 -17.11
N ARG A 120 -16.55 10.40 -17.84
CA ARG A 120 -17.76 10.84 -18.57
C ARG A 120 -19.07 10.67 -17.80
N ARG A 121 -19.12 9.83 -16.75
CA ARG A 121 -20.38 9.53 -16.04
C ARG A 121 -20.60 10.38 -14.79
N GLY A 122 -19.97 11.55 -14.71
CA GLY A 122 -20.19 12.54 -13.65
C GLY A 122 -19.46 12.27 -12.33
N MET A 123 -18.67 11.20 -12.21
CA MET A 123 -17.95 10.87 -10.99
C MET A 123 -16.93 11.96 -10.61
N LEU A 124 -16.17 12.47 -11.59
CA LEU A 124 -15.22 13.56 -11.38
C LEU A 124 -15.89 14.84 -10.90
N GLU A 125 -17.05 15.17 -11.45
CA GLU A 125 -17.81 16.36 -11.07
C GLU A 125 -18.40 16.20 -9.67
N ALA A 126 -19.04 15.07 -9.38
CA ALA A 126 -19.69 14.81 -8.10
C ALA A 126 -18.69 14.67 -6.94
N GLY A 127 -17.55 14.02 -7.17
CA GLY A 127 -16.56 13.74 -6.12
C GLY A 127 -15.40 14.74 -6.06
N GLY A 128 -15.40 15.75 -6.93
CA GLY A 128 -14.44 16.86 -6.91
C GLY A 128 -12.97 16.43 -6.93
N VAL A 129 -12.14 17.07 -6.11
CA VAL A 129 -10.68 16.85 -6.06
C VAL A 129 -10.33 15.41 -5.67
N MET A 130 -11.06 14.81 -4.72
CA MET A 130 -10.75 13.44 -4.30
C MET A 130 -10.94 12.45 -5.43
N SER A 131 -12.02 12.59 -6.21
CA SER A 131 -12.21 11.77 -7.41
C SER A 131 -11.15 12.05 -8.48
N HIS A 132 -10.69 13.29 -8.64
CA HIS A 132 -9.57 13.59 -9.53
C HIS A 132 -8.28 12.90 -9.10
N LEU A 133 -7.95 12.90 -7.81
CA LEU A 133 -6.76 12.22 -7.29
C LEU A 133 -6.87 10.71 -7.50
N PHE A 134 -8.00 10.07 -7.18
CA PHE A 134 -8.22 8.65 -7.48
C PHE A 134 -8.12 8.33 -8.98
N TYR A 135 -8.61 9.24 -9.84
CA TYR A 135 -8.42 9.10 -11.29
C TYR A 135 -6.93 9.11 -11.67
N TRP A 136 -6.12 10.00 -11.08
CA TRP A 136 -4.68 10.05 -11.30
C TRP A 136 -3.99 8.75 -10.84
N GLU A 137 -4.43 8.18 -9.72
CA GLU A 137 -3.95 6.88 -9.24
C GLU A 137 -4.32 5.74 -10.22
N LEU A 138 -5.52 5.74 -10.81
CA LEU A 138 -5.91 4.77 -11.84
C LEU A 138 -5.07 4.88 -13.12
N VAL A 139 -4.75 6.11 -13.53
CA VAL A 139 -3.93 6.36 -14.73
C VAL A 139 -2.50 5.86 -14.52
N THR A 140 -1.90 6.20 -13.38
CA THR A 140 -0.45 6.08 -13.15
C THR A 140 -0.04 4.91 -12.26
N ALA A 141 -0.97 4.32 -11.51
CA ALA A 141 -0.70 3.40 -10.40
C ALA A 141 0.27 3.97 -9.33
N GLU A 142 0.31 5.29 -9.20
CA GLU A 142 1.05 6.00 -8.14
C GLU A 142 0.11 6.42 -7.01
N VAL A 143 0.67 6.64 -5.83
CA VAL A 143 -0.09 7.19 -4.69
C VAL A 143 -0.19 8.70 -4.90
N GLU A 144 -1.40 9.24 -5.02
CA GLU A 144 -1.61 10.67 -5.32
C GLU A 144 -2.10 11.42 -4.09
N ILE A 145 -3.06 10.85 -3.36
CA ILE A 145 -3.69 11.53 -2.22
C ILE A 145 -2.65 11.86 -1.15
N ILE A 146 -1.81 10.89 -0.77
CA ILE A 146 -0.78 11.09 0.26
C ILE A 146 0.23 12.15 -0.17
N TYR A 147 0.65 12.15 -1.43
CA TYR A 147 1.63 13.12 -1.91
C TYR A 147 1.04 14.52 -2.11
N PHE A 148 -0.23 14.63 -2.47
CA PHE A 148 -0.96 15.90 -2.47
C PHE A 148 -1.02 16.52 -1.06
N TYR A 149 -1.49 15.77 -0.06
CA TYR A 149 -1.57 16.27 1.32
C TYR A 149 -0.18 16.59 1.89
N ARG A 150 0.80 15.71 1.65
CA ARG A 150 2.19 15.95 2.07
C ARG A 150 2.75 17.24 1.47
N TRP A 151 2.58 17.43 0.16
CA TRP A 151 3.01 18.64 -0.52
C TRP A 151 2.33 19.89 0.07
N ALA A 152 1.03 19.83 0.33
CA ALA A 152 0.29 20.94 0.92
C ALA A 152 0.89 21.34 2.29
N TYR A 153 1.06 20.37 3.18
CA TYR A 153 1.62 20.60 4.51
C TYR A 153 3.07 21.11 4.47
N GLU A 154 3.90 20.57 3.58
CA GLU A 154 5.28 21.04 3.38
C GLU A 154 5.33 22.50 2.84
N ASN A 155 4.24 23.00 2.27
CA ASN A 155 4.09 24.37 1.78
C ASN A 155 3.26 25.26 2.73
N GLY A 156 2.97 24.81 3.96
CA GLY A 156 2.23 25.57 4.96
C GLY A 156 0.73 25.71 4.66
N LEU A 157 0.20 24.88 3.76
CA LEU A 157 -1.21 24.79 3.41
C LEU A 157 -1.86 23.62 4.13
N ASP A 158 -3.15 23.73 4.40
CA ASP A 158 -3.98 22.65 4.92
C ASP A 158 -5.22 22.49 4.01
N PRO A 159 -5.31 21.42 3.21
CA PRO A 159 -6.43 21.23 2.27
C PRO A 159 -7.82 21.27 2.93
N ASP A 160 -7.93 20.83 4.19
CA ASP A 160 -9.20 20.74 4.91
C ASP A 160 -9.64 22.13 5.44
N ARG A 161 -8.67 23.02 5.71
CA ARG A 161 -8.90 24.39 6.20
C ARG A 161 -8.92 25.44 5.09
N ASP A 162 -7.98 25.34 4.14
CA ASP A 162 -7.67 26.38 3.14
C ASP A 162 -8.42 26.14 1.82
N GLY A 163 -9.24 25.09 1.75
CA GLY A 163 -10.11 24.75 0.63
C GLY A 163 -9.44 23.80 -0.35
N LEU A 164 -9.95 22.56 -0.39
CA LEU A 164 -9.40 21.45 -1.15
C LEU A 164 -9.18 21.79 -2.64
N GLN A 165 -10.14 22.45 -3.29
CA GLN A 165 -10.06 22.87 -4.69
C GLN A 165 -8.93 23.88 -4.93
N THR A 166 -8.82 24.89 -4.05
CA THR A 166 -7.81 25.94 -4.16
C THR A 166 -6.40 25.37 -3.98
N VAL A 167 -6.21 24.51 -2.99
CA VAL A 167 -4.91 23.87 -2.72
C VAL A 167 -4.53 22.91 -3.84
N PHE A 168 -5.50 22.14 -4.37
CA PHE A 168 -5.27 21.26 -5.51
C PHE A 168 -4.85 22.01 -6.79
N ALA A 169 -5.49 23.14 -7.09
CA ALA A 169 -5.09 23.97 -8.23
C ALA A 169 -3.65 24.49 -8.09
N GLN A 170 -3.23 24.88 -6.87
CA GLN A 170 -1.84 25.27 -6.62
C GLN A 170 -0.87 24.11 -6.73
N TYR A 171 -1.25 22.93 -6.24
CA TYR A 171 -0.46 21.71 -6.35
C TYR A 171 -0.19 21.39 -7.82
N ASP A 172 -1.23 21.33 -8.65
CA ASP A 172 -1.10 21.05 -10.07
C ASP A 172 -0.23 22.09 -10.78
N GLN A 173 -0.50 23.38 -10.57
CA GLN A 173 0.23 24.46 -11.21
C GLN A 173 1.73 24.45 -10.86
N ARG A 174 2.09 24.16 -9.61
CA ARG A 174 3.49 24.22 -9.14
C ARG A 174 4.29 22.96 -9.43
N THR A 175 3.62 21.81 -9.56
CA THR A 175 4.29 20.52 -9.76
C THR A 175 4.21 20.01 -11.19
N GLY A 176 3.26 20.51 -11.99
CA GLY A 176 2.95 20.00 -13.32
C GLY A 176 2.34 18.59 -13.29
N ARG A 177 1.80 18.14 -12.14
CA ARG A 177 1.35 16.75 -11.96
C ARG A 177 0.21 16.39 -12.92
N GLY A 178 -0.73 17.29 -13.16
CA GLY A 178 -1.83 17.08 -14.10
C GLY A 178 -1.35 16.90 -15.54
N GLN A 179 -0.29 17.60 -15.96
CA GLN A 179 0.34 17.36 -17.26
C GLN A 179 1.01 15.97 -17.29
N TYR A 180 1.78 15.63 -16.26
CA TYR A 180 2.41 14.31 -16.14
C TYR A 180 1.39 13.16 -16.24
N VAL A 181 0.25 13.29 -15.57
CA VAL A 181 -0.84 12.31 -15.62
C VAL A 181 -1.47 12.29 -17.01
N ARG A 182 -1.75 13.45 -17.59
CA ARG A 182 -2.35 13.56 -18.94
C ARG A 182 -1.50 12.86 -20.00
N GLU A 183 -0.17 12.96 -19.93
CA GLU A 183 0.77 12.27 -20.84
C GLU A 183 0.81 10.74 -20.68
N ARG A 184 0.22 10.21 -19.61
CA ARG A 184 0.13 8.76 -19.33
C ARG A 184 -1.29 8.21 -19.42
N ASP A 185 -2.27 9.09 -19.59
CA ASP A 185 -3.67 8.74 -19.69
C ASP A 185 -3.98 8.06 -21.05
N PRO A 186 -4.42 6.78 -21.06
CA PRO A 186 -4.82 6.08 -22.27
C PRO A 186 -5.93 6.80 -23.07
N LEU A 187 -6.80 7.57 -22.41
CA LEU A 187 -7.86 8.33 -23.08
C LEU A 187 -7.35 9.52 -23.89
N HIS A 188 -6.15 10.03 -23.55
CA HIS A 188 -5.59 11.23 -24.16
C HIS A 188 -4.42 10.92 -25.11
N ASN A 189 -3.65 9.86 -24.86
CA ASN A 189 -2.44 9.57 -25.64
C ASN A 189 -2.64 8.54 -26.75
N GLY A 190 -3.87 8.10 -27.00
CA GLY A 190 -4.19 7.19 -28.09
C GLY A 190 -3.41 5.87 -28.03
N ALA A 191 -2.92 5.47 -26.85
CA ALA A 191 -2.20 4.22 -26.66
C ALA A 191 -3.12 3.08 -27.13
N ALA A 192 -2.66 2.43 -28.19
CA ALA A 192 -3.44 1.58 -29.06
C ALA A 192 -4.09 0.40 -28.32
N ARG A 193 -5.25 0.02 -28.87
CA ARG A 193 -5.79 -1.34 -28.76
C ARG A 193 -4.77 -2.38 -29.20
#